data_AF-A0A437AH81-F1
#
_entry.id   AF-A0A437AH81-F1
#
_cell.length_a   1.000
_cell.length_b   1.000
_cell.length_c   1.000
_cell.angle_alpha   90.00
_cell.angle_beta   90.00
_cell.angle_gamma   90.00
#
_symmetry.space_group_name_H-M   'P 1'
#
loop_
_entity.id
_entity.type
_entity.pdbx_description
1 polymer ?
#
loop_
_entity_poly.entity_id
_entity_poly.type
_entity_poly.pdbx_seq_one_letter_code
_entity_poly.pdbx_strand_id
1 'polypeptide(L)'
;RPKANASAYYNRESFYSINFLCAVDSYSKFKHISFGFGSFHDSRIFRNSNLRSYCEYPDSLGLHVVGDSAFRSFVEVKTPSIVDSNDVDDAVSKQRVLVE
;
A
#
# COMPACT_ATOMS: atom_id res chain seq x y z
N ARG A 1 10.45 -10.95 -20.29
CA ARG A 1 9.28 -10.49 -21.08
C ARG A 1 8.23 -11.59 -21.12
N PRO A 2 6.96 -11.31 -20.81
CA PRO A 2 5.85 -12.26 -20.97
C PRO A 2 5.70 -12.70 -22.43
N LYS A 3 5.40 -13.99 -22.65
CA LYS A 3 5.22 -14.55 -24.00
C LYS A 3 3.95 -14.01 -24.67
N ALA A 4 2.90 -13.77 -23.90
CA ALA A 4 1.64 -13.17 -24.34
C ALA A 4 1.45 -11.78 -23.72
N ASN A 5 0.83 -10.86 -24.46
CA ASN A 5 0.46 -9.51 -24.00
C ASN A 5 1.60 -8.73 -23.30
N ALA A 6 2.81 -8.82 -23.84
CA ALA A 6 4.00 -8.19 -23.26
C ALA A 6 3.84 -6.67 -23.04
N SER A 7 3.11 -5.98 -23.92
CA SER A 7 2.84 -4.55 -23.83
C SER A 7 2.11 -4.14 -22.54
N ALA A 8 1.27 -5.02 -21.97
CA ALA A 8 0.55 -4.74 -20.72
C ALA A 8 1.49 -4.64 -19.50
N TYR A 9 2.68 -5.24 -19.60
CA TYR A 9 3.69 -5.25 -18.54
C TYR A 9 4.75 -4.17 -18.74
N TYR A 10 4.73 -3.45 -19.86
CA TYR A 10 5.72 -2.43 -20.15
C TYR A 10 5.40 -1.15 -19.35
N ASN A 11 6.40 -0.61 -18.64
CA ASN A 11 6.25 0.59 -17.82
C ASN A 11 6.89 1.83 -18.47
N ARG A 12 6.80 2.98 -17.78
CA ARG A 12 7.35 4.27 -18.26
C ARG A 12 8.87 4.32 -18.24
N GLU A 13 9.50 3.49 -17.42
CA GLU A 13 10.95 3.32 -17.32
C GLU A 13 11.51 2.37 -18.40
N SER A 14 10.70 2.03 -19.40
CA SER A 14 11.09 1.21 -20.55
C SER A 14 11.50 -0.23 -20.22
N PHE A 15 10.93 -0.83 -19.17
CA PHE A 15 11.11 -2.24 -18.84
C PHE A 15 9.79 -2.96 -18.49
N TYR A 16 9.82 -4.30 -18.46
CA TYR A 16 8.65 -5.12 -18.13
C TYR A 16 8.58 -5.35 -16.61
N SER A 17 7.44 -5.04 -15.99
CA SER A 17 7.26 -5.10 -14.53
C SER A 17 5.88 -5.59 -14.09
N ILE A 18 5.85 -6.12 -12.87
CA ILE A 18 4.65 -6.39 -12.07
C ILE A 18 4.84 -5.61 -10.77
N ASN A 19 3.87 -4.79 -10.41
CA ASN A 19 3.92 -3.97 -9.21
C ASN A 19 3.04 -4.63 -8.16
N PHE A 20 3.57 -4.88 -6.97
CA PHE A 20 2.84 -5.49 -5.87
C PHE A 20 2.47 -4.42 -4.85
N LEU A 21 1.21 -4.44 -4.42
CA LEU A 21 0.73 -3.72 -3.26
C LEU A 21 0.43 -4.73 -2.16
N CYS A 22 1.13 -4.61 -1.05
CA CYS A 22 1.01 -5.51 0.08
C CYS A 22 0.60 -4.74 1.34
N ALA A 23 -0.31 -5.31 2.12
CA ALA A 23 -0.57 -4.88 3.49
C ALA A 23 -0.21 -6.00 4.46
N VAL A 24 0.43 -5.61 5.56
CA VAL A 24 0.88 -6.51 6.61
C VAL A 24 0.19 -6.18 7.93
N ASP A 25 0.13 -7.15 8.83
CA ASP A 25 -0.21 -6.87 10.23
C ASP A 25 1.00 -6.32 11.01
N SER A 26 0.79 -6.03 12.30
CA SER A 26 1.83 -5.55 13.22
C SER A 26 2.97 -6.56 13.46
N TYR A 27 2.82 -7.82 13.02
CA TYR A 27 3.86 -8.85 13.07
C TYR A 27 4.50 -9.08 11.70
N SER A 28 4.33 -8.14 10.77
CA SER A 28 4.84 -8.18 9.40
C SER A 28 4.35 -9.39 8.59
N LYS A 29 3.18 -9.96 8.94
CA LYS A 29 2.56 -11.02 8.14
C LYS A 29 1.68 -10.41 7.08
N PHE A 30 1.89 -10.81 5.83
CA PHE A 30 1.02 -10.42 4.71
C PHE A 30 -0.43 -10.82 4.99
N LYS A 31 -1.32 -9.84 4.95
CA LYS A 31 -2.78 -10.03 5.04
C LYS A 31 -3.46 -9.79 3.71
N HIS A 32 -2.93 -8.84 2.95
CA HIS A 32 -3.44 -8.52 1.62
C HIS A 32 -2.29 -8.39 0.66
N ILE A 33 -2.46 -9.01 -0.51
CA ILE A 33 -1.55 -8.90 -1.64
C ILE A 33 -2.42 -8.60 -2.85
N SER A 34 -2.08 -7.55 -3.57
CA SER A 34 -2.70 -7.17 -4.84
C SER A 34 -1.60 -6.77 -5.80
N PHE A 35 -1.87 -6.85 -7.10
CA PHE A 35 -0.85 -6.56 -8.10
C PHE A 35 -1.43 -5.80 -9.29
N GLY A 36 -0.54 -5.09 -9.97
CA GLY A 36 -0.79 -4.44 -11.24
C GLY A 36 0.36 -4.72 -12.20
N PHE A 37 0.16 -4.36 -13.46
CA PHE A 37 1.12 -4.63 -14.52
C PHE A 37 1.67 -3.34 -15.11
N GLY A 38 2.97 -3.34 -15.42
CA GLY A 38 3.63 -2.26 -16.15
C GLY A 38 3.41 -0.88 -15.53
N SER A 39 2.62 -0.05 -16.22
CA SER A 39 2.35 1.33 -15.85
C SER A 39 1.30 1.54 -14.75
N PHE A 40 0.85 0.47 -14.08
CA PHE A 40 -0.09 0.59 -12.97
C PHE A 40 0.57 1.23 -11.76
N HIS A 41 0.09 2.40 -11.36
CA HIS A 41 0.48 3.07 -10.13
C HIS A 41 -0.14 2.41 -8.89
N ASP A 42 0.51 2.53 -7.74
CA ASP A 42 0.05 1.92 -6.48
C ASP A 42 -1.36 2.36 -6.08
N SER A 43 -1.70 3.63 -6.33
CA SER A 43 -3.05 4.15 -6.12
C SER A 43 -4.12 3.45 -6.97
N ARG A 44 -3.77 3.04 -8.19
CA ARG A 44 -4.66 2.27 -9.08
C ARG A 44 -4.79 0.83 -8.60
N ILE A 45 -3.69 0.22 -8.15
CA ILE A 45 -3.69 -1.13 -7.59
C ILE A 45 -4.56 -1.17 -6.33
N PHE A 46 -4.39 -0.18 -5.45
CA PHE A 46 -5.20 -0.02 -4.24
C PHE A 46 -6.69 0.12 -4.56
N ARG A 47 -7.06 1.02 -5.48
CA ARG A 47 -8.46 1.21 -5.91
C ARG A 47 -9.13 -0.06 -6.40
N ASN A 48 -8.36 -0.94 -7.06
CA ASN A 48 -8.86 -2.20 -7.62
C ASN A 48 -8.70 -3.39 -6.66
N SER A 49 -8.13 -3.18 -5.48
CA SER A 49 -7.85 -4.24 -4.50
C SER A 49 -9.02 -4.45 -3.54
N ASN A 50 -9.13 -5.67 -3.02
CA ASN A 50 -10.04 -5.94 -1.90
C ASN A 50 -9.64 -5.19 -0.63
N LEU A 51 -8.37 -4.77 -0.50
CA LEU A 51 -7.89 -3.98 0.64
C LEU A 51 -8.65 -2.66 0.77
N ARG A 52 -9.03 -2.02 -0.35
CA ARG A 52 -9.83 -0.78 -0.31
C ARG A 52 -11.17 -0.99 0.41
N SER A 53 -11.85 -2.09 0.13
CA SER A 53 -13.12 -2.41 0.80
C SER A 53 -12.95 -2.62 2.31
N TYR A 54 -11.80 -3.14 2.76
CA TYR A 54 -11.49 -3.20 4.19
C TYR A 54 -11.25 -1.81 4.79
N CYS A 55 -10.63 -0.91 4.04
CA CYS A 55 -10.38 0.45 4.49
C CYS A 55 -11.69 1.29 4.55
N GLU A 56 -12.68 1.05 3.69
CA GLU A 56 -13.96 1.78 3.66
C GLU A 56 -14.82 1.59 4.91
N TYR A 57 -14.57 0.53 5.71
CA TYR A 57 -15.31 0.25 6.95
C TYR A 57 -14.37 0.10 8.16
N PRO A 58 -13.58 1.12 8.52
CA PRO A 58 -12.53 0.98 9.53
C PRO A 58 -13.11 0.81 10.95
N ASP A 59 -14.23 1.48 11.23
CA ASP A 59 -14.83 1.53 12.57
C ASP A 59 -15.59 0.27 12.95
N SER A 60 -16.02 -0.55 11.98
CA SER A 60 -16.76 -1.80 12.25
C SER A 60 -15.86 -2.94 12.70
N LEU A 61 -14.55 -2.86 12.43
CA LEU A 61 -13.57 -3.89 12.73
C LEU A 61 -12.50 -3.46 13.75
N GLY A 62 -12.45 -2.17 14.12
CA GLY A 62 -11.40 -1.63 14.97
C GLY A 62 -10.00 -1.72 14.34
N LEU A 63 -9.94 -1.71 13.00
CA LEU A 63 -8.71 -1.83 12.23
C LEU A 63 -8.37 -0.51 11.57
N HIS A 64 -7.07 -0.20 11.53
CA HIS A 64 -6.55 0.99 10.85
C HIS A 64 -5.50 0.58 9.86
N VAL A 65 -5.67 1.01 8.60
CA VAL A 65 -4.65 0.85 7.57
C VAL A 65 -3.78 2.10 7.55
N VAL A 66 -2.47 1.88 7.63
CA VAL A 66 -1.47 2.93 7.59
C VAL A 66 -0.67 2.78 6.29
N GLY A 67 -0.49 3.87 5.56
CA GLY A 67 0.24 3.90 4.30
C GLY A 67 1.16 5.12 4.21
N ASP A 68 2.01 5.15 3.19
CA ASP A 68 2.90 6.28 2.94
C ASP A 68 2.16 7.51 2.35
N SER A 69 2.93 8.53 1.98
CA SER A 69 2.42 9.77 1.41
C SER A 69 1.75 9.61 0.04
N ALA A 70 2.04 8.54 -0.71
CA ALA A 70 1.39 8.26 -1.99
C ALA A 70 -0.10 7.92 -1.82
N PHE A 71 -0.51 7.46 -0.63
CA PHE A 71 -1.90 7.14 -0.30
C PHE A 71 -2.67 8.26 0.38
N ARG A 72 -2.08 9.46 0.55
CA ARG A 72 -2.71 10.59 1.27
C ARG A 72 -4.07 11.02 0.69
N SER A 73 -4.34 10.72 -0.59
CA SER A 73 -5.62 11.03 -1.24
C SER A 73 -6.76 10.08 -0.88
N PHE A 74 -6.49 8.99 -0.15
CA PHE A 74 -7.48 8.03 0.32
C PHE A 74 -7.79 8.32 1.79
N VAL A 75 -9.01 8.78 2.06
CA VAL A 75 -9.48 9.13 3.41
C VAL A 75 -9.42 7.92 4.34
N GLU A 76 -9.54 6.73 3.76
CA GLU A 76 -9.55 5.44 4.43
C GLU A 76 -8.15 4.95 4.85
N VAL A 77 -7.08 5.58 4.35
CA VAL A 77 -5.69 5.23 4.66
C VAL A 77 -5.06 6.34 5.50
N LYS A 78 -4.65 6.01 6.73
CA LYS A 78 -3.94 6.96 7.58
C LYS A 78 -2.50 7.09 7.08
N THR A 79 -2.09 8.30 6.77
CA THR A 79 -0.68 8.59 6.50
C THR A 79 -0.03 9.10 7.78
N PRO A 80 1.10 8.54 8.24
CA PRO A 80 1.83 9.11 9.35
C PRO A 80 2.26 10.54 8.98
N SER A 81 1.78 11.53 9.71
CA SER A 81 2.32 12.89 9.63
C SER A 81 3.71 12.91 10.27
N ILE A 82 4.68 13.53 9.61
CA ILE A 82 6.04 13.73 10.14
C ILE A 82 6.06 14.68 11.36
N VAL A 83 4.93 15.33 11.66
CA VAL A 83 4.79 16.21 12.81
C VAL A 83 4.75 15.36 14.08
N ASP A 84 5.65 15.70 15.00
CA ASP A 84 5.91 15.12 16.33
C ASP A 84 6.76 13.86 16.38
N SER A 85 7.98 13.95 15.84
CA SER A 85 9.10 13.07 16.21
C SER A 85 9.49 13.12 17.70
N ASN A 86 8.83 13.96 18.51
CA ASN A 86 9.10 14.10 19.95
C ASN A 86 8.00 13.49 20.84
N ASP A 87 6.86 13.07 20.30
CA ASP A 87 5.71 12.51 21.06
C ASP A 87 5.18 11.21 20.44
N VAL A 88 5.99 10.50 19.65
CA VAL A 88 5.62 9.17 19.17
C VAL A 88 5.82 8.19 20.33
N ASP A 89 4.71 7.86 20.99
CA ASP A 89 4.59 6.75 21.93
C ASP A 89 5.36 5.53 21.39
N ASP A 90 6.18 4.92 22.24
CA ASP A 90 7.17 3.91 21.86
C ASP A 90 6.51 2.63 21.29
N ALA A 91 5.18 2.53 21.37
CA ALA A 91 4.34 1.54 20.71
C ALA A 91 4.09 1.83 19.21
N VAL A 92 4.02 3.10 18.81
CA VAL A 92 3.79 3.54 17.42
C VAL A 92 5.11 3.59 16.63
N SER A 93 6.23 3.89 17.30
CA SER A 93 7.57 3.80 16.70
C SER A 93 7.87 2.36 16.22
N LYS A 94 7.42 1.36 16.97
CA LYS A 94 7.52 -0.08 16.64
C LYS A 94 6.61 -0.52 15.49
N GLN A 95 5.65 0.31 15.08
CA GLN A 95 4.78 0.04 13.92
C GLN A 95 5.32 0.65 12.62
N ARG A 96 6.41 1.42 12.67
CA ARG A 96 7.11 1.89 11.46
C ARG A 96 7.89 0.74 10.85
N VAL A 97 7.28 0.08 9.87
CA VAL A 97 8.02 -0.80 8.97
C VAL A 97 8.69 0.08 7.92
N LEU A 98 10.01 0.18 8.00
CA LEU A 98 10.85 0.70 6.91
C LEU A 98 10.63 -0.20 5.70
N VAL A 99 10.14 0.39 4.61
CA VAL A 99 10.06 -0.26 3.30
C VAL A 99 11.28 0.23 2.52
N GLU A 100 12.32 -0.60 2.47
CA GLU A 100 13.45 -0.48 1.52
C GLU A 100 13.11 -1.19 0.21
#